data_AF-A0A821C2U4-F1
#
_entry.id   AF-A0A821C2U4-F1
#
_cell.length_a   1.000
_cell.length_b   1.000
_cell.length_c   1.000
_cell.angle_alpha   90.00
_cell.angle_beta   90.00
_cell.angle_gamma   90.00
#
_symmetry.space_group_name_H-M   'P 1'
#
loop_
_entity.id
_entity.type
_entity.pdbx_description
1 polymer ?
#
loop_
_entity_poly.entity_id
_entity_poly.type
_entity_poly.pdbx_seq_one_letter_code
_entity_poly.pdbx_strand_id
1 'polypeptide(L)'
;MLSLLVLCLITYSYTESYLLRCDFETPCTNFTTDQNWGLTDGFHPRPIDHDHTLNNNSGHYLFYSPISESRFQLAEIKTTDWLTAPTDRAICFQMWYYTPRLSLPFSIQLVQGDDELLTRVIASIPGKDPSVNDWTQINLLLPAEKIKIYVRLNVSVGPLAFDDFTVDYCDKPRPSPPDTLLACDFESYCTDKFISLPEYIYQWSVIEADDAVKQQRQAPPIDYTFGNGSGHYVWLKNSTYIQPGNVAYLATRSSLNLTSNQTYCLNFQYYGYARNWYKTNLKIYSMISNETPVVQMLWPTYRSGEYQYTPNQWTWGIINLPVGYYSLLFRVDYSDIVDGSYALDNIEITSCDYPTSSLTPYDSFLSFSCNFDNQTMCDMKNGDQFTKPTFNFTVMTGDTIPDRSLGPTRDHTSNSSSGGFIYWNRQLPFIPGDNGVVEPSKTIQQNTGMCVRFAYYV
;
A
#
# COMPACT_ATOMS: atom_id res chain seq x y z
N MET A 1 -61.96 -44.49 2.37
CA MET A 1 -60.48 -44.54 2.37
C MET A 1 -59.99 -43.15 1.98
N LEU A 2 -59.60 -42.32 2.96
CA LEU A 2 -58.86 -41.09 2.70
C LEU A 2 -57.37 -41.45 2.73
N SER A 3 -56.65 -41.21 1.65
CA SER A 3 -55.20 -41.34 1.59
C SER A 3 -54.56 -40.00 1.96
N LEU A 4 -53.86 -39.95 3.09
CA LEU A 4 -53.03 -38.83 3.49
C LEU A 4 -51.76 -38.81 2.64
N LEU A 5 -51.51 -37.72 1.92
CA LEU A 5 -50.19 -37.45 1.33
C LEU A 5 -49.35 -36.72 2.38
N VAL A 6 -48.27 -37.36 2.85
CA VAL A 6 -47.27 -36.73 3.70
C VAL A 6 -46.21 -36.12 2.79
N LEU A 7 -46.20 -34.79 2.65
CA LEU A 7 -45.06 -34.09 2.04
C LEU A 7 -43.94 -33.99 3.07
N CYS A 8 -42.83 -34.68 2.80
CA CYS A 8 -41.58 -34.52 3.53
C CYS A 8 -40.81 -33.34 2.91
N LEU A 9 -40.82 -32.19 3.59
CA LEU A 9 -39.95 -31.06 3.26
C LEU A 9 -38.55 -31.38 3.78
N ILE A 10 -37.65 -31.78 2.88
CA ILE A 10 -36.22 -31.87 3.16
C ILE A 10 -35.67 -30.45 2.98
N THR A 11 -35.44 -29.74 4.10
CA THR A 11 -34.69 -28.49 4.09
C THR A 11 -33.20 -28.83 3.97
N TYR A 12 -32.63 -28.64 2.78
CA TYR A 12 -31.18 -28.59 2.62
C TYR A 12 -30.68 -27.28 3.21
N SER A 13 -30.14 -27.32 4.43
CA SER A 13 -29.27 -26.25 4.92
C SER A 13 -27.93 -26.40 4.19
N TYR A 14 -27.72 -25.62 3.13
CA TYR A 14 -26.37 -25.40 2.62
C TYR A 14 -25.63 -24.61 3.69
N THR A 15 -24.86 -25.28 4.54
CA THR A 15 -23.80 -24.63 5.29
C THR A 15 -22.71 -24.32 4.27
N GLU A 16 -22.63 -23.07 3.81
CA GLU A 16 -21.42 -22.59 3.14
C GLU A 16 -20.26 -22.74 4.14
N SER A 17 -19.39 -23.70 3.90
CA SER A 17 -18.24 -23.96 4.75
C SER A 17 -17.10 -23.05 4.30
N TYR A 18 -17.08 -21.82 4.82
CA TYR A 18 -15.93 -20.92 4.69
C TYR A 18 -14.67 -21.59 5.27
N LEU A 19 -13.49 -21.31 4.70
CA LEU A 19 -12.23 -21.79 5.28
C LEU A 19 -11.94 -21.09 6.62
N LEU A 20 -12.18 -19.77 6.68
CA LEU A 20 -12.28 -19.00 7.91
C LEU A 20 -13.39 -17.96 7.78
N ARG A 21 -14.12 -17.71 8.86
CA ARG A 21 -15.11 -16.63 8.93
C ARG A 21 -15.18 -16.07 10.34
N CYS A 22 -15.26 -14.74 10.42
CA CYS A 22 -15.48 -14.00 11.64
C CYS A 22 -16.28 -12.74 11.30
N ASP A 23 -17.57 -12.79 11.59
CA ASP A 23 -18.51 -11.66 11.49
C ASP A 23 -18.69 -10.94 12.83
N PHE A 24 -17.88 -11.30 13.84
CA PHE A 24 -17.84 -10.71 15.18
C PHE A 24 -19.12 -10.76 16.01
N GLU A 25 -20.23 -11.27 15.47
CA GLU A 25 -21.49 -11.51 16.20
C GLU A 25 -21.41 -12.68 17.18
N THR A 26 -20.42 -13.53 16.98
CA THR A 26 -20.07 -14.63 17.87
C THR A 26 -18.56 -14.66 18.10
N PRO A 27 -18.08 -15.30 19.19
CA PRO A 27 -16.65 -15.36 19.48
C PRO A 27 -15.85 -15.98 18.32
N CYS A 28 -14.97 -15.19 17.72
CA CYS A 28 -14.10 -15.64 16.65
C CYS A 28 -12.85 -16.33 17.21
N THR A 29 -12.57 -17.55 16.76
CA THR A 29 -11.36 -18.31 17.16
C THR A 29 -10.28 -18.32 16.10
N ASN A 30 -10.62 -17.95 14.85
CA ASN A 30 -9.71 -17.96 13.71
C ASN A 30 -8.79 -16.73 13.62
N PHE A 31 -9.12 -15.66 14.34
CA PHE A 31 -8.35 -14.43 14.40
C PHE A 31 -8.04 -14.07 15.84
N THR A 32 -6.86 -13.51 16.06
CA THR A 32 -6.41 -12.96 17.35
C THR A 32 -6.10 -11.49 17.17
N THR A 33 -6.51 -10.69 18.14
CA THR A 33 -6.23 -9.26 18.20
C THR A 33 -5.25 -8.99 19.34
N ASP A 34 -4.45 -7.95 19.21
CA ASP A 34 -3.74 -7.41 20.36
C ASP A 34 -4.67 -6.58 21.27
N GLN A 35 -4.08 -5.97 22.30
CA GLN A 35 -4.77 -5.18 23.30
C GLN A 35 -5.30 -3.82 22.80
N ASN A 36 -4.98 -3.41 21.58
CA ASN A 36 -5.37 -2.13 21.00
C ASN A 36 -6.69 -2.20 20.21
N TRP A 37 -7.36 -3.35 20.24
CA TRP A 37 -8.63 -3.58 19.57
C TRP A 37 -9.74 -3.83 20.59
N GLY A 38 -10.87 -3.16 20.38
CA GLY A 38 -12.10 -3.41 21.12
C GLY A 38 -13.17 -4.01 20.21
N LEU A 39 -14.15 -4.69 20.81
CA LEU A 39 -15.38 -5.11 20.16
C LEU A 39 -16.51 -4.16 20.59
N THR A 40 -17.31 -3.65 19.66
CA THR A 40 -18.42 -2.72 19.97
C THR A 40 -19.61 -2.96 19.06
N ASP A 41 -20.78 -2.55 19.55
CA ASP A 41 -22.06 -2.46 18.82
C ASP A 41 -22.34 -1.04 18.26
N GLY A 42 -21.34 -0.15 18.32
CA GLY A 42 -21.46 1.25 17.90
C GLY A 42 -21.88 2.22 19.00
N PHE A 43 -22.13 1.75 20.23
CA PHE A 43 -22.64 2.64 21.29
C PHE A 43 -21.56 3.58 21.88
N HIS A 44 -20.28 3.19 21.97
CA HIS A 44 -19.18 4.05 22.47
C HIS A 44 -17.76 3.43 22.29
N PRO A 45 -16.71 4.19 21.88
CA PRO A 45 -16.66 5.45 21.13
C PRO A 45 -16.54 5.20 19.61
N ARG A 46 -17.24 6.03 18.84
CA ARG A 46 -17.45 5.93 17.38
C ARG A 46 -16.16 5.78 16.57
N PRO A 47 -16.18 4.88 15.57
CA PRO A 47 -16.04 5.33 14.18
C PRO A 47 -17.39 5.43 13.43
N ILE A 48 -18.22 4.38 13.48
CA ILE A 48 -19.52 4.22 12.78
C ILE A 48 -20.59 3.74 13.79
N ASP A 49 -21.89 3.84 13.47
CA ASP A 49 -23.00 3.57 14.40
C ASP A 49 -23.82 2.31 14.08
N HIS A 50 -23.36 1.52 13.11
CA HIS A 50 -23.95 0.26 12.71
C HIS A 50 -22.85 -0.71 12.27
N ASP A 51 -23.04 -1.99 12.57
CA ASP A 51 -22.20 -3.08 12.07
C ASP A 51 -22.46 -3.32 10.57
N HIS A 52 -21.58 -4.05 9.90
CA HIS A 52 -21.77 -4.40 8.49
C HIS A 52 -22.65 -5.66 8.32
N THR A 53 -22.44 -6.69 9.13
CA THR A 53 -23.13 -7.99 9.09
C THR A 53 -24.66 -7.90 9.19
N LEU A 54 -25.18 -7.23 10.21
CA LEU A 54 -26.61 -7.05 10.48
C LEU A 54 -27.13 -5.69 10.02
N ASN A 55 -26.23 -4.78 9.65
CA ASN A 55 -26.51 -3.42 9.23
C ASN A 55 -27.37 -2.65 10.24
N ASN A 56 -27.06 -2.80 11.52
CA ASN A 56 -27.75 -2.09 12.60
C ASN A 56 -26.85 -1.94 13.85
N ASN A 57 -27.39 -1.30 14.89
CA ASN A 57 -26.66 -1.03 16.14
C ASN A 57 -26.77 -2.15 17.19
N SER A 58 -27.22 -3.34 16.77
CA SER A 58 -27.26 -4.55 17.60
C SER A 58 -26.18 -5.56 17.18
N GLY A 59 -25.58 -5.38 16.01
CA GLY A 59 -24.43 -6.18 15.57
C GLY A 59 -23.12 -5.62 16.11
N HIS A 60 -22.06 -6.42 16.03
CA HIS A 60 -20.77 -6.15 16.62
C HIS A 60 -19.69 -6.07 15.55
N TYR A 61 -18.73 -5.18 15.75
CA TYR A 61 -17.56 -5.06 14.89
C TYR A 61 -16.32 -4.67 15.71
N LEU A 62 -15.15 -4.85 15.10
CA LEU A 62 -13.88 -4.52 15.73
C LEU A 62 -13.55 -3.04 15.52
N PHE A 63 -13.12 -2.34 16.56
CA PHE A 63 -12.70 -0.95 16.46
C PHE A 63 -11.35 -0.73 17.14
N TYR A 64 -10.61 0.22 16.59
CA TYR A 64 -9.32 0.60 17.13
C TYR A 64 -9.48 1.39 18.43
N SER A 65 -8.96 0.84 19.54
CA SER A 65 -9.06 1.37 20.90
C SER A 65 -7.71 1.28 21.64
N PRO A 66 -6.79 2.24 21.42
CA PRO A 66 -5.47 2.20 22.02
C PRO A 66 -5.52 2.33 23.56
N ILE A 67 -4.74 1.50 24.26
CA ILE A 67 -4.65 1.51 25.74
C ILE A 67 -3.85 2.72 26.28
N SER A 68 -3.04 3.38 25.45
CA SER A 68 -2.27 4.56 25.85
C SER A 68 -2.28 5.66 24.80
N GLU A 69 -2.14 6.92 25.21
CA GLU A 69 -1.93 8.06 24.31
C GLU A 69 -0.57 8.03 23.57
N SER A 70 0.22 6.96 23.73
CA SER A 70 1.45 6.74 22.97
C SER A 70 1.09 6.53 21.50
N ARG A 71 1.32 7.57 20.68
CA ARG A 71 0.91 7.67 19.26
C ARG A 71 1.59 6.68 18.31
N PHE A 72 2.26 5.65 18.83
CA PHE A 72 3.29 4.86 18.13
C PHE A 72 3.31 3.37 18.55
N GLN A 73 2.16 2.80 18.93
CA GLN A 73 2.05 1.36 19.16
C GLN A 73 1.52 0.67 17.91
N LEU A 74 2.25 -0.36 17.45
CA LEU A 74 1.80 -1.26 16.40
C LEU A 74 0.53 -1.95 16.88
N ALA A 75 -0.56 -1.79 16.12
CA ALA A 75 -1.80 -2.51 16.35
C ALA A 75 -1.91 -3.66 15.36
N GLU A 76 -2.16 -4.87 15.86
CA GLU A 76 -2.11 -6.10 15.07
C GLU A 76 -3.39 -6.94 15.24
N ILE A 77 -3.89 -7.43 14.11
CA ILE A 77 -4.85 -8.54 14.02
C ILE A 77 -4.18 -9.61 13.16
N LYS A 78 -4.27 -10.88 13.55
CA LYS A 78 -3.70 -11.97 12.77
C LYS A 78 -4.52 -13.24 12.80
N THR A 79 -4.34 -14.10 11.81
CA THR A 79 -4.88 -15.47 11.84
C THR A 79 -4.20 -16.27 12.95
N THR A 80 -4.99 -17.05 13.70
CA THR A 80 -4.48 -17.90 14.80
C THR A 80 -3.53 -18.97 14.26
N ASP A 81 -3.99 -19.65 13.20
CA ASP A 81 -3.29 -20.76 12.58
C ASP A 81 -2.71 -20.38 11.22
N TRP A 82 -1.80 -21.21 10.73
CA TRP A 82 -1.30 -21.15 9.37
C TRP A 82 -2.39 -21.60 8.39
N LEU A 83 -2.60 -20.82 7.35
CA LEU A 83 -3.45 -21.15 6.23
C LEU A 83 -2.63 -21.83 5.13
N THR A 84 -3.17 -22.89 4.55
CA THR A 84 -2.59 -23.52 3.38
C THR A 84 -3.59 -23.46 2.24
N ALA A 85 -3.26 -22.71 1.19
CA ALA A 85 -4.12 -22.61 0.01
C ALA A 85 -4.20 -23.97 -0.72
N PRO A 86 -5.40 -24.51 -0.98
CA PRO A 86 -5.61 -25.78 -1.69
C PRO A 86 -5.01 -25.76 -3.10
N THR A 87 -4.31 -26.83 -3.49
CA THR A 87 -3.49 -26.90 -4.73
C THR A 87 -4.26 -26.60 -6.01
N ASP A 88 -5.57 -26.79 -6.00
CA ASP A 88 -6.48 -26.74 -7.13
C ASP A 88 -7.31 -25.46 -7.23
N ARG A 89 -7.39 -24.64 -6.17
CA ARG A 89 -8.30 -23.49 -6.12
C ARG A 89 -7.70 -22.30 -5.39
N ALA A 90 -7.94 -21.09 -5.91
CA ALA A 90 -7.52 -19.87 -5.22
C ALA A 90 -8.42 -19.56 -4.02
N ILE A 91 -7.81 -19.03 -2.96
CA ILE A 91 -8.52 -18.50 -1.81
C ILE A 91 -8.33 -16.98 -1.76
N CYS A 92 -9.32 -16.27 -1.25
CA CYS A 92 -9.31 -14.83 -1.11
C CYS A 92 -9.54 -14.44 0.34
N PHE A 93 -8.85 -13.41 0.79
CA PHE A 93 -9.13 -12.73 2.04
C PHE A 93 -10.04 -11.54 1.76
N GLN A 94 -11.17 -11.48 2.48
CA GLN A 94 -12.06 -10.34 2.43
C GLN A 94 -12.26 -9.77 3.82
N MET A 95 -12.40 -8.45 3.88
CA MET A 95 -12.76 -7.74 5.09
C MET A 95 -13.46 -6.44 4.74
N TRP A 96 -14.28 -5.95 5.66
CA TRP A 96 -14.88 -4.63 5.58
C TRP A 96 -14.17 -3.68 6.53
N TYR A 97 -14.00 -2.44 6.11
CA TYR A 97 -13.40 -1.40 6.93
C TYR A 97 -14.19 -0.10 6.84
N TYR A 98 -14.14 0.68 7.91
CA TYR A 98 -14.64 2.04 7.93
C TYR A 98 -13.63 2.99 8.53
N THR A 99 -13.48 4.15 7.90
CA THR A 99 -12.55 5.17 8.37
C THR A 99 -13.03 6.59 8.03
N PRO A 100 -13.14 7.52 9.01
CA PRO A 100 -13.64 8.87 8.77
C PRO A 100 -12.64 9.75 7.98
N ARG A 101 -13.05 10.97 7.61
CA ARG A 101 -12.14 11.91 6.93
C ARG A 101 -10.95 12.26 7.84
N LEU A 102 -9.74 12.12 7.33
CA LEU A 102 -8.44 12.21 8.03
C LEU A 102 -8.02 10.90 8.70
N SER A 103 -7.70 9.87 7.91
CA SER A 103 -7.44 8.56 8.51
C SER A 103 -6.25 7.82 7.95
N LEU A 104 -5.41 7.44 8.90
CA LEU A 104 -4.29 6.51 8.93
C LEU A 104 -4.20 5.45 7.82
N PRO A 105 -3.00 5.21 7.25
CA PRO A 105 -2.77 4.05 6.43
C PRO A 105 -2.72 2.77 7.29
N PHE A 106 -3.42 1.72 6.87
CA PHE A 106 -3.22 0.36 7.36
C PHE A 106 -2.77 -0.56 6.23
N SER A 107 -2.17 -1.68 6.61
CA SER A 107 -1.62 -2.66 5.67
C SER A 107 -2.12 -4.06 5.97
N ILE A 108 -2.33 -4.84 4.91
CA ILE A 108 -2.58 -6.28 5.00
C ILE A 108 -1.33 -7.00 4.53
N GLN A 109 -0.71 -7.74 5.44
CA GLN A 109 0.54 -8.44 5.25
C GLN A 109 0.33 -9.96 5.32
N LEU A 110 1.17 -10.68 4.60
CA LEU A 110 1.29 -12.13 4.65
C LEU A 110 2.63 -12.46 5.25
N VAL A 111 2.63 -13.32 6.24
CA VAL A 111 3.82 -14.06 6.64
C VAL A 111 3.88 -15.33 5.80
N GLN A 112 5.02 -15.60 5.18
CA GLN A 112 5.21 -16.76 4.28
C GLN A 112 6.13 -17.82 4.90
N GLY A 113 5.78 -19.10 4.74
CA GLY A 113 6.67 -20.22 5.05
C GLY A 113 6.57 -20.76 6.48
N ASP A 114 7.71 -21.00 7.12
CA ASP A 114 7.82 -21.44 8.52
C ASP A 114 8.40 -20.35 9.44
N ASP A 115 8.79 -19.21 8.86
CA ASP A 115 9.40 -18.08 9.56
C ASP A 115 8.38 -16.95 9.69
N GLU A 116 8.02 -16.59 10.94
CA GLU A 116 7.03 -15.53 11.20
C GLU A 116 7.51 -14.11 10.87
N LEU A 117 8.79 -13.96 10.48
CA LEU A 117 9.44 -12.68 10.27
C LEU A 117 9.47 -12.25 8.80
N LEU A 118 9.36 -13.20 7.86
CA LEU A 118 9.25 -12.93 6.43
C LEU A 118 7.84 -12.43 6.09
N THR A 119 7.65 -11.13 6.30
CA THR A 119 6.38 -10.43 6.10
C THR A 119 6.38 -9.71 4.76
N ARG A 120 5.38 -10.02 3.93
CA ARG A 120 5.14 -9.38 2.65
C ARG A 120 3.81 -8.65 2.68
N VAL A 121 3.79 -7.38 2.31
CA VAL A 121 2.52 -6.66 2.22
C VAL A 121 1.84 -6.91 0.87
N ILE A 122 0.54 -7.22 0.93
CA ILE A 122 -0.28 -7.51 -0.24
C ILE A 122 -1.34 -6.44 -0.51
N ALA A 123 -1.63 -5.58 0.46
CA ALA A 123 -2.46 -4.40 0.25
C ALA A 123 -2.09 -3.26 1.21
N SER A 124 -2.17 -2.04 0.68
CA SER A 124 -2.00 -0.79 1.41
C SER A 124 -3.21 0.08 1.15
N ILE A 125 -3.92 0.48 2.20
CA ILE A 125 -5.04 1.41 2.06
C ILE A 125 -4.51 2.80 2.40
N PRO A 126 -4.34 3.70 1.41
CA PRO A 126 -3.80 5.02 1.66
C PRO A 126 -4.81 5.84 2.45
N GLY A 127 -4.31 6.72 3.32
CA GLY A 127 -5.15 7.47 4.26
C GLY A 127 -6.06 8.56 3.70
N LYS A 128 -6.31 8.53 2.38
CA LYS A 128 -7.19 9.43 1.64
C LYS A 128 -8.33 8.71 0.93
N ASP A 129 -8.41 7.38 0.99
CA ASP A 129 -9.49 6.63 0.35
C ASP A 129 -10.79 6.78 1.18
N PRO A 130 -11.86 7.41 0.65
CA PRO A 130 -12.96 7.83 1.47
C PRO A 130 -14.00 6.71 1.70
N SER A 131 -13.80 5.89 2.73
CA SER A 131 -14.89 5.16 3.41
C SER A 131 -15.66 6.11 4.36
N VAL A 132 -15.99 7.31 3.89
CA VAL A 132 -16.43 8.42 4.75
C VAL A 132 -17.93 8.41 5.05
N ASN A 133 -18.68 7.60 4.30
CA ASN A 133 -20.13 7.51 4.42
C ASN A 133 -20.60 6.15 4.92
N ASP A 134 -19.86 5.07 4.60
CA ASP A 134 -20.25 3.69 4.89
C ASP A 134 -19.04 2.74 4.76
N TRP A 135 -19.22 1.48 5.13
CA TRP A 135 -18.26 0.38 5.04
C TRP A 135 -17.71 0.18 3.62
N THR A 136 -16.42 -0.12 3.52
CA THR A 136 -15.73 -0.43 2.27
C THR A 136 -15.14 -1.84 2.32
N GLN A 137 -15.36 -2.62 1.28
CA GLN A 137 -14.83 -3.97 1.19
C GLN A 137 -13.42 -3.98 0.61
N ILE A 138 -12.56 -4.81 1.21
CA ILE A 138 -11.31 -5.28 0.63
C ILE A 138 -11.50 -6.72 0.20
N ASN A 139 -10.98 -7.06 -0.98
CA ASN A 139 -11.02 -8.41 -1.52
C ASN A 139 -9.66 -8.72 -2.15
N LEU A 140 -8.85 -9.53 -1.48
CA LEU A 140 -7.48 -9.85 -1.86
C LEU A 140 -7.35 -11.31 -2.23
N LEU A 141 -6.81 -11.55 -3.43
CA LEU A 141 -6.40 -12.88 -3.85
C LEU A 141 -5.13 -13.29 -3.10
N LEU A 142 -5.14 -14.46 -2.45
CA LEU A 142 -4.00 -14.94 -1.67
C LEU A 142 -3.09 -15.88 -2.48
N PRO A 143 -1.78 -15.90 -2.18
CA PRO A 143 -0.82 -16.80 -2.80
C PRO A 143 -1.09 -18.27 -2.53
N ALA A 144 -0.51 -19.08 -3.40
CA ALA A 144 -0.46 -20.54 -3.38
C ALA A 144 0.52 -21.13 -2.34
N GLU A 145 0.56 -20.57 -1.13
CA GLU A 145 1.60 -20.84 -0.13
C GLU A 145 1.04 -21.05 1.27
N LYS A 146 1.90 -21.54 2.18
CA LYS A 146 1.61 -21.57 3.61
C LYS A 146 1.78 -20.17 4.17
N ILE A 147 0.69 -19.58 4.63
CA ILE A 147 0.65 -18.16 5.03
C ILE A 147 -0.04 -17.92 6.36
N LYS A 148 0.33 -16.84 7.04
CA LYS A 148 -0.51 -16.18 8.04
C LYS A 148 -0.88 -14.79 7.57
N ILE A 149 -2.11 -14.36 7.81
CA ILE A 149 -2.58 -13.03 7.44
C ILE A 149 -2.44 -12.11 8.65
N TYR A 150 -1.90 -10.92 8.43
CA TYR A 150 -1.73 -9.86 9.42
C TYR A 150 -2.37 -8.58 8.90
N VAL A 151 -3.24 -7.97 9.71
CA VAL A 151 -3.72 -6.60 9.49
C VAL A 151 -3.03 -5.71 10.51
N ARG A 152 -2.17 -4.79 10.05
CA ARG A 152 -1.29 -3.98 10.90
C ARG A 152 -1.44 -2.49 10.66
N LEU A 153 -1.45 -1.72 11.75
CA LEU A 153 -1.42 -0.26 11.76
C LEU A 153 -0.06 0.22 12.27
N ASN A 154 0.55 1.18 11.55
CA ASN A 154 1.87 1.72 11.90
C ASN A 154 1.80 3.03 12.70
N VAL A 155 0.71 3.79 12.59
CA VAL A 155 0.54 5.09 13.26
C VAL A 155 -0.89 5.21 13.75
N SER A 156 -1.09 5.79 14.94
CA SER A 156 -2.35 5.73 15.68
C SER A 156 -2.86 7.12 16.03
N VAL A 157 -3.52 7.76 15.07
CA VAL A 157 -4.26 9.01 15.27
C VAL A 157 -5.56 8.98 14.47
N GLY A 158 -6.58 8.28 14.97
CA GLY A 158 -7.92 8.33 14.38
C GLY A 158 -8.77 7.09 14.61
N PRO A 159 -10.10 7.20 14.40
CA PRO A 159 -11.01 6.07 14.50
C PRO A 159 -10.86 5.13 13.29
N LEU A 160 -10.73 3.82 13.52
CA LEU A 160 -10.73 2.79 12.49
C LEU A 160 -11.62 1.64 12.94
N ALA A 161 -12.47 1.15 12.05
CA ALA A 161 -13.31 -0.02 12.29
C ALA A 161 -13.09 -1.07 11.22
N PHE A 162 -13.25 -2.32 11.62
CA PHE A 162 -13.10 -3.52 10.82
C PHE A 162 -14.23 -4.49 11.13
N ASP A 163 -14.76 -5.13 10.09
CA ASP A 163 -15.85 -6.09 10.22
C ASP A 163 -15.71 -7.21 9.17
N ASP A 164 -16.42 -8.31 9.36
CA ASP A 164 -16.63 -9.38 8.37
C ASP A 164 -15.35 -9.93 7.73
N PHE A 165 -14.52 -10.60 8.54
CA PHE A 165 -13.28 -11.21 8.09
C PHE A 165 -13.58 -12.60 7.52
N THR A 166 -13.28 -12.80 6.24
CA THR A 166 -13.47 -14.09 5.58
C THR A 166 -12.22 -14.52 4.84
N VAL A 167 -11.93 -15.82 4.90
CA VAL A 167 -11.03 -16.49 3.96
C VAL A 167 -11.84 -17.60 3.33
N ASP A 168 -12.03 -17.53 2.02
CA ASP A 168 -12.76 -18.56 1.28
C ASP A 168 -12.31 -18.66 -0.17
N TYR A 169 -12.77 -19.69 -0.85
CA TYR A 169 -12.58 -19.87 -2.28
C TYR A 169 -13.21 -18.72 -3.05
N CYS A 170 -12.47 -18.14 -3.98
CA CYS A 170 -12.97 -17.07 -4.84
C CYS A 170 -13.21 -17.50 -6.29
N ASP A 171 -13.31 -18.81 -6.53
CA ASP A 171 -13.58 -19.43 -7.84
C ASP A 171 -12.72 -18.89 -9.00
N LYS A 172 -11.48 -18.48 -8.67
CA LYS A 172 -10.47 -18.04 -9.63
C LYS A 172 -9.36 -19.08 -9.79
N PRO A 173 -8.71 -19.14 -10.97
CA PRO A 173 -7.49 -19.91 -11.15
C PRO A 173 -6.43 -19.47 -10.13
N ARG A 174 -5.69 -20.44 -9.59
CA ARG A 174 -4.59 -20.20 -8.65
C ARG A 174 -3.63 -19.13 -9.21
N PRO A 175 -3.38 -18.01 -8.51
CA PRO A 175 -2.36 -17.07 -8.94
C PRO A 175 -0.95 -17.63 -8.75
N SER A 176 -0.01 -17.26 -9.62
CA SER A 176 1.41 -17.44 -9.34
C SER A 176 1.90 -16.38 -8.35
N PRO A 177 2.92 -16.66 -7.52
CA PRO A 177 3.61 -15.61 -6.79
C PRO A 177 4.06 -14.50 -7.76
N PRO A 178 4.00 -13.23 -7.34
CA PRO A 178 4.39 -12.12 -8.18
C PRO A 178 5.89 -12.14 -8.44
N ASP A 179 6.25 -11.63 -9.60
CA ASP A 179 7.61 -11.70 -10.10
C ASP A 179 8.49 -10.73 -9.30
N THR A 180 9.53 -11.27 -8.67
CA THR A 180 10.54 -10.49 -7.94
C THR A 180 11.63 -10.05 -8.90
N LEU A 181 11.69 -8.75 -9.19
CA LEU A 181 12.72 -8.14 -10.01
C LEU A 181 14.00 -7.84 -9.21
N LEU A 182 13.82 -7.42 -7.95
CA LEU A 182 14.90 -7.11 -7.04
C LEU A 182 14.45 -7.47 -5.62
N ALA A 183 15.34 -8.06 -4.83
CA ALA A 183 15.15 -8.28 -3.40
C ALA A 183 16.51 -8.19 -2.71
N CYS A 184 16.54 -7.53 -1.55
CA CYS A 184 17.71 -7.45 -0.69
C CYS A 184 17.31 -7.19 0.76
N ASP A 185 17.58 -8.18 1.59
CA ASP A 185 17.46 -8.21 3.06
C ASP A 185 18.79 -7.87 3.76
N PHE A 186 19.84 -7.57 3.00
CA PHE A 186 21.20 -7.25 3.48
C PHE A 186 21.91 -8.34 4.29
N GLU A 187 21.33 -9.52 4.48
CA GLU A 187 21.94 -10.66 5.19
C GLU A 187 22.97 -11.42 4.36
N SER A 188 22.89 -11.30 3.02
CA SER A 188 23.78 -12.02 2.11
C SER A 188 24.02 -11.29 0.77
N TYR A 189 24.21 -12.04 -0.33
CA TYR A 189 24.76 -11.67 -1.65
C TYR A 189 23.95 -10.63 -2.47
N CYS A 190 23.26 -9.69 -1.85
CA CYS A 190 22.46 -8.66 -2.52
C CYS A 190 23.00 -7.24 -2.32
N THR A 191 23.99 -7.05 -1.45
CA THR A 191 24.55 -5.72 -1.13
C THR A 191 25.20 -5.05 -2.34
N ASP A 192 25.63 -5.84 -3.33
CA ASP A 192 26.18 -5.38 -4.61
C ASP A 192 25.11 -4.79 -5.55
N LYS A 193 23.82 -5.01 -5.28
CA LYS A 193 22.71 -4.36 -6.02
C LYS A 193 22.58 -2.88 -5.68
N PHE A 194 23.21 -2.43 -4.60
CA PHE A 194 23.17 -1.04 -4.15
C PHE A 194 24.56 -0.42 -4.14
N ILE A 195 24.60 0.91 -4.22
CA ILE A 195 25.81 1.70 -4.10
C ILE A 195 25.51 2.98 -3.34
N SER A 196 26.28 3.24 -2.29
CA SER A 196 26.30 4.56 -1.67
C SER A 196 27.11 5.48 -2.59
N LEU A 197 26.51 6.61 -3.02
CA LEU A 197 27.15 7.47 -4.02
C LEU A 197 28.42 8.13 -3.44
N PRO A 198 29.62 7.85 -3.99
CA PRO A 198 30.88 8.21 -3.37
C PRO A 198 31.19 9.71 -3.40
N GLU A 199 30.50 10.48 -4.24
CA GLU A 199 30.66 11.94 -4.35
C GLU A 199 30.11 12.68 -3.11
N TYR A 200 29.31 12.00 -2.30
CA TYR A 200 28.69 12.57 -1.11
C TYR A 200 29.48 12.22 0.15
N ILE A 201 29.59 13.14 1.10
CA ILE A 201 30.41 12.92 2.30
C ILE A 201 29.78 11.93 3.29
N TYR A 202 28.46 11.73 3.22
CA TYR A 202 27.71 10.81 4.06
C TYR A 202 27.42 9.53 3.29
N GLN A 203 27.91 8.42 3.84
CA GLN A 203 27.89 7.13 3.18
C GLN A 203 27.00 6.15 3.94
N TRP A 204 26.15 5.46 3.19
CA TRP A 204 25.43 4.29 3.69
C TRP A 204 26.39 3.11 3.81
N SER A 205 26.21 2.29 4.84
CA SER A 205 27.01 1.09 5.09
C SER A 205 26.12 -0.01 5.66
N VAL A 206 26.34 -1.25 5.23
CA VAL A 206 25.68 -2.41 5.84
C VAL A 206 26.33 -2.70 7.19
N ILE A 207 25.52 -2.97 8.20
CA ILE A 207 25.97 -3.24 9.58
C ILE A 207 25.05 -4.23 10.28
N GLU A 208 25.62 -5.04 11.17
CA GLU A 208 24.88 -5.89 12.11
C GLU A 208 24.21 -5.03 13.20
N ALA A 209 22.97 -5.36 13.57
CA ALA A 209 22.17 -4.56 14.50
C ALA A 209 22.84 -4.37 15.88
N ASP A 210 23.41 -5.45 16.45
CA ASP A 210 24.14 -5.41 17.73
C ASP A 210 25.37 -4.48 17.69
N ASP A 211 26.04 -4.39 16.54
CA ASP A 211 27.19 -3.52 16.36
C ASP A 211 26.80 -2.07 16.10
N ALA A 212 25.68 -1.85 15.42
CA ALA A 212 25.15 -0.51 15.19
C ALA A 212 24.81 0.20 16.50
N VAL A 213 24.15 -0.47 17.45
CA VAL A 213 23.81 0.13 18.76
C VAL A 213 25.01 0.42 19.65
N LYS A 214 26.10 -0.36 19.50
CA LYS A 214 27.38 -0.08 20.17
C LYS A 214 28.02 1.20 19.62
N GLN A 215 27.83 1.49 18.33
CA GLN A 215 28.37 2.69 17.68
C GLN A 215 27.48 3.93 17.87
N GLN A 216 26.16 3.76 17.87
CA GLN A 216 25.20 4.82 18.02
C GLN A 216 23.94 4.28 18.72
N ARG A 217 23.67 4.76 19.93
CA ARG A 217 22.53 4.30 20.76
C ARG A 217 21.17 4.40 20.05
N GLN A 218 21.04 5.32 19.11
CA GLN A 218 19.83 5.58 18.33
C GLN A 218 19.68 4.68 17.09
N ALA A 219 20.62 3.77 16.84
CA ALA A 219 20.47 2.78 15.78
C ALA A 219 19.35 1.76 16.11
N PRO A 220 18.71 1.17 15.09
CA PRO A 220 17.79 0.06 15.30
C PRO A 220 18.48 -1.07 16.09
N PRO A 221 17.95 -1.49 17.25
CA PRO A 221 18.57 -2.53 18.08
C PRO A 221 18.35 -3.95 17.56
N ILE A 222 17.43 -4.11 16.62
CA ILE A 222 17.14 -5.36 15.96
C ILE A 222 17.04 -5.09 14.47
N ASP A 223 17.52 -6.04 13.69
CA ASP A 223 17.26 -6.13 12.27
C ASP A 223 15.78 -6.48 12.00
N TYR A 224 15.23 -6.07 10.85
CA TYR A 224 13.84 -6.39 10.53
C TYR A 224 13.69 -7.82 10.01
N THR A 225 14.58 -8.29 9.15
CA THR A 225 14.58 -9.65 8.57
C THR A 225 14.55 -10.73 9.64
N PHE A 226 15.47 -10.69 10.60
CA PHE A 226 15.59 -11.71 11.64
C PHE A 226 14.96 -11.33 12.98
N GLY A 227 14.46 -10.11 13.11
CA GLY A 227 13.80 -9.63 14.34
C GLY A 227 14.71 -9.67 15.58
N ASN A 228 16.04 -9.71 15.38
CA ASN A 228 17.02 -9.84 16.45
C ASN A 228 18.33 -9.09 16.13
N GLY A 229 19.25 -9.07 17.09
CA GLY A 229 20.51 -8.31 17.03
C GLY A 229 21.55 -8.82 16.02
N SER A 230 21.41 -10.05 15.52
CA SER A 230 22.38 -10.70 14.63
C SER A 230 22.14 -10.49 13.13
N GLY A 231 21.02 -9.86 12.77
CA GLY A 231 20.74 -9.48 11.38
C GLY A 231 21.41 -8.17 10.97
N HIS A 232 21.39 -7.90 9.67
CA HIS A 232 22.07 -6.81 9.00
C HIS A 232 21.09 -5.92 8.26
N TYR A 233 21.34 -4.62 8.31
CA TYR A 233 20.60 -3.63 7.53
C TYR A 233 21.55 -2.60 6.92
N VAL A 234 21.09 -1.87 5.90
CA VAL A 234 21.85 -0.73 5.40
C VAL A 234 21.57 0.51 6.25
N TRP A 235 22.62 1.07 6.80
CA TRP A 235 22.57 2.09 7.82
C TRP A 235 23.32 3.33 7.40
N LEU A 236 22.77 4.48 7.75
CA LEU A 236 23.41 5.75 7.60
C LEU A 236 23.86 6.25 8.98
N LYS A 237 25.14 6.02 9.28
CA LYS A 237 25.78 6.51 10.50
C LYS A 237 25.82 8.02 10.50
N ASN A 238 25.36 8.62 11.58
CA ASN A 238 25.42 10.07 11.73
C ASN A 238 26.53 10.50 12.70
N SER A 239 27.25 11.57 12.35
CA SER A 239 28.19 12.23 13.26
C SER A 239 27.50 13.39 13.98
N THR A 240 27.98 13.72 15.19
CA THR A 240 27.42 14.74 16.08
C THR A 240 27.42 16.17 15.51
N TYR A 241 28.02 16.40 14.33
CA TYR A 241 28.04 17.70 13.65
C TYR A 241 27.84 17.53 12.14
N ILE A 242 26.61 17.76 11.68
CA ILE A 242 26.31 17.84 10.25
C ILE A 242 26.10 19.28 9.87
N GLN A 243 26.75 19.72 8.78
CA GLN A 243 26.41 21.00 8.19
C GLN A 243 25.03 20.89 7.51
N PRO A 244 24.09 21.81 7.82
CA PRO A 244 22.80 21.85 7.16
C PRO A 244 22.94 21.87 5.63
N GLY A 245 22.11 21.08 4.94
CA GLY A 245 22.08 21.02 3.46
C GLY A 245 22.90 19.88 2.85
N ASN A 246 23.58 19.08 3.66
CA ASN A 246 24.20 17.84 3.20
C ASN A 246 23.18 16.70 3.06
N VAL A 247 23.51 15.76 2.19
CA VAL A 247 22.64 14.64 1.79
C VAL A 247 23.45 13.36 1.68
N ALA A 248 22.80 12.23 1.96
CA ALA A 248 23.34 10.90 1.65
C ALA A 248 22.44 10.23 0.62
N TYR A 249 23.05 9.53 -0.34
CA TYR A 249 22.32 8.77 -1.37
C TYR A 249 22.76 7.32 -1.39
N LEU A 250 21.78 6.42 -1.27
CA LEU A 250 21.91 5.02 -1.66
C LEU A 250 21.20 4.85 -2.99
N ALA A 251 21.86 4.27 -3.99
CA ALA A 251 21.34 4.09 -5.33
C ALA A 251 21.24 2.60 -5.67
N THR A 252 20.29 2.21 -6.53
CA THR A 252 20.41 0.93 -7.24
C THR A 252 21.58 1.00 -8.21
N ARG A 253 22.47 -0.01 -8.17
CA ARG A 253 23.69 -0.03 -8.98
C ARG A 253 23.39 -0.17 -10.47
N SER A 254 22.38 -0.95 -10.80
CA SER A 254 21.85 -1.08 -12.16
C SER A 254 20.54 -0.29 -12.29
N SER A 255 20.31 0.28 -13.47
CA SER A 255 19.01 0.84 -13.80
C SER A 255 17.98 -0.27 -13.96
N LEU A 256 16.78 0.00 -13.46
CA LEU A 256 15.61 -0.84 -13.63
C LEU A 256 15.06 -0.64 -15.04
N ASN A 257 14.53 -1.70 -15.64
CA ASN A 257 13.78 -1.63 -16.89
C ASN A 257 12.37 -2.15 -16.66
N LEU A 258 11.46 -1.24 -16.31
CA LEU A 258 10.07 -1.56 -15.98
C LEU A 258 9.20 -1.32 -17.22
N THR A 259 8.40 -2.31 -17.60
CA THR A 259 7.54 -2.26 -18.79
C THR A 259 6.07 -2.16 -18.41
N SER A 260 5.20 -1.74 -19.32
CA SER A 260 3.76 -1.62 -19.06
C SER A 260 3.01 -2.96 -18.99
N ASN A 261 3.71 -4.10 -19.11
CA ASN A 261 3.11 -5.44 -19.06
C ASN A 261 2.54 -5.79 -17.68
N GLN A 262 3.05 -5.17 -16.62
CA GLN A 262 2.56 -5.33 -15.25
C GLN A 262 2.85 -4.07 -14.44
N THR A 263 2.15 -3.91 -13.31
CA THR A 263 2.45 -2.85 -12.34
C THR A 263 3.55 -3.34 -11.40
N TYR A 264 4.54 -2.50 -11.10
CA TYR A 264 5.65 -2.84 -10.20
C TYR A 264 5.57 -2.01 -8.91
N CYS A 265 5.89 -2.65 -7.80
CA CYS A 265 5.84 -2.06 -6.47
C CYS A 265 7.22 -2.16 -5.82
N LEU A 266 7.74 -1.04 -5.32
CA LEU A 266 8.86 -1.01 -4.38
C LEU A 266 8.30 -1.20 -2.98
N ASN A 267 8.74 -2.24 -2.29
CA ASN A 267 8.51 -2.51 -0.87
C ASN A 267 9.83 -2.35 -0.13
N PHE A 268 9.80 -1.74 1.06
CA PHE A 268 11.01 -1.56 1.85
C PHE A 268 10.66 -1.25 3.31
N GLN A 269 11.61 -1.56 4.18
CA GLN A 269 11.55 -1.25 5.59
C GLN A 269 12.54 -0.12 5.84
N TYR A 270 12.12 0.83 6.67
CA TYR A 270 12.93 1.98 7.00
C TYR A 270 12.73 2.37 8.45
N TYR A 271 13.83 2.74 9.08
CA TYR A 271 13.88 3.20 10.45
C TYR A 271 14.40 4.63 10.45
N GLY A 272 13.78 5.47 11.27
CA GLY A 272 14.23 6.84 11.51
C GLY A 272 14.19 7.17 12.99
N TYR A 273 15.31 7.67 13.51
CA TYR A 273 15.34 8.37 14.79
C TYR A 273 16.00 9.73 14.59
N ALA A 274 15.34 10.80 15.05
CA ALA A 274 15.97 12.11 15.15
C ALA A 274 15.29 12.94 16.24
N ARG A 275 16.07 13.74 16.98
CA ARG A 275 15.53 14.67 17.99
C ARG A 275 14.53 15.68 17.39
N ASN A 276 14.70 16.01 16.10
CA ASN A 276 13.80 16.84 15.30
C ASN A 276 13.18 16.03 14.14
N TRP A 277 12.43 14.98 14.49
CA TRP A 277 11.94 13.99 13.52
C TRP A 277 11.13 14.56 12.34
N TYR A 278 10.43 15.69 12.53
CA TYR A 278 9.66 16.36 11.49
C TYR A 278 10.53 17.07 10.42
N LYS A 279 11.84 17.23 10.66
CA LYS A 279 12.78 17.89 9.74
C LYS A 279 13.56 16.91 8.86
N THR A 280 13.46 15.61 9.13
CA THR A 280 14.35 14.63 8.53
C THR A 280 13.57 13.52 7.87
N ASN A 281 13.70 13.41 6.56
CA ASN A 281 12.73 12.68 5.76
C ASN A 281 13.47 11.80 4.77
N LEU A 282 13.19 10.50 4.79
CA LEU A 282 13.58 9.59 3.71
C LEU A 282 12.81 10.01 2.46
N LYS A 283 13.53 10.23 1.37
CA LYS A 283 12.95 10.52 0.06
C LYS A 283 13.45 9.50 -0.93
N ILE A 284 12.54 8.97 -1.75
CA ILE A 284 12.90 8.04 -2.81
C ILE A 284 12.60 8.71 -4.13
N TYR A 285 13.55 8.66 -5.05
CA TYR A 285 13.44 9.23 -6.36
C TYR A 285 13.72 8.19 -7.44
N SER A 286 13.09 8.36 -8.60
CA SER A 286 13.63 7.81 -9.85
C SER A 286 14.60 8.81 -10.46
N MET A 287 15.74 8.32 -10.96
CA MET A 287 16.74 9.12 -11.65
C MET A 287 17.10 8.48 -12.98
N ILE A 288 16.99 9.27 -14.05
CA ILE A 288 17.48 8.89 -15.38
C ILE A 288 18.87 9.52 -15.57
N SER A 289 19.90 8.71 -15.79
CA SER A 289 21.29 9.14 -15.94
C SER A 289 21.63 9.60 -17.37
N ASN A 290 20.78 10.44 -17.99
CA ASN A 290 21.12 11.14 -19.24
C ASN A 290 21.90 12.43 -18.94
N GLU A 291 22.39 13.14 -19.98
CA GLU A 291 23.15 14.40 -19.86
C GLU A 291 22.48 15.47 -18.99
N THR A 292 21.16 15.40 -18.83
CA THR A 292 20.39 16.13 -17.81
C THR A 292 19.64 15.15 -16.92
N PRO A 293 20.01 15.01 -15.63
CA PRO A 293 19.33 14.08 -14.75
C PRO A 293 17.90 14.55 -14.49
N VAL A 294 16.93 13.77 -14.96
CA VAL A 294 15.52 13.95 -14.61
C VAL A 294 15.27 13.16 -13.33
N VAL A 295 14.77 13.85 -12.31
CA VAL A 295 14.53 13.30 -10.97
C VAL A 295 13.06 13.48 -10.60
N GLN A 296 12.33 12.39 -10.43
CA GLN A 296 10.95 12.40 -9.93
C GLN A 296 10.92 11.88 -8.51
N MET A 297 10.29 12.61 -7.59
CA MET A 297 10.07 12.14 -6.23
C MET A 297 8.94 11.12 -6.23
N LEU A 298 9.23 9.93 -5.71
CA LEU A 298 8.29 8.83 -5.56
C LEU A 298 7.81 8.65 -4.10
N TRP A 299 8.61 9.11 -3.13
CA TRP A 299 8.29 9.07 -1.70
C TRP A 299 8.81 10.30 -0.96
N PRO A 300 8.09 10.82 0.06
CA PRO A 300 6.76 10.38 0.52
C PRO A 300 5.63 10.79 -0.44
N THR A 301 4.50 10.07 -0.40
CA THR A 301 3.30 10.36 -1.20
C THR A 301 2.39 11.44 -0.58
N TYR A 302 2.73 11.94 0.61
CA TYR A 302 2.02 12.99 1.34
C TYR A 302 2.90 14.22 1.56
N ARG A 303 2.27 15.36 1.88
CA ARG A 303 2.99 16.63 2.08
C ARG A 303 3.87 16.57 3.34
N SER A 304 5.02 17.25 3.27
CA SER A 304 5.93 17.42 4.41
C SER A 304 5.20 18.00 5.63
N GLY A 305 5.20 17.26 6.74
CA GLY A 305 4.56 17.67 8.01
C GLY A 305 3.62 16.63 8.60
N GLU A 306 3.16 15.66 7.80
CA GLU A 306 2.43 14.47 8.28
C GLU A 306 3.39 13.28 8.40
N TYR A 307 3.09 12.41 9.37
CA TYR A 307 3.96 11.42 9.99
C TYR A 307 4.74 10.53 9.01
N GLN A 308 6.08 10.63 9.05
CA GLN A 308 6.96 9.89 8.15
C GLN A 308 7.49 8.56 8.68
N TYR A 309 7.56 8.35 9.99
CA TYR A 309 8.06 7.12 10.56
C TYR A 309 7.59 7.02 12.01
N THR A 310 7.54 5.79 12.52
CA THR A 310 7.26 5.52 13.92
C THR A 310 8.57 5.60 14.69
N PRO A 311 8.75 6.60 15.59
CA PRO A 311 10.03 6.79 16.28
C PRO A 311 10.46 5.53 17.02
N ASN A 312 11.73 5.16 16.88
CA ASN A 312 12.31 3.94 17.46
C ASN A 312 11.70 2.62 16.96
N GLN A 313 11.00 2.60 15.83
CA GLN A 313 10.43 1.39 15.25
C GLN A 313 10.70 1.32 13.75
N TRP A 314 10.83 0.10 13.25
CA TRP A 314 10.81 -0.15 11.83
C TRP A 314 9.46 0.25 11.26
N THR A 315 9.49 1.09 10.24
CA THR A 315 8.34 1.50 9.45
C THR A 315 8.44 0.84 8.08
N TRP A 316 7.32 0.56 7.45
CA TRP A 316 7.27 -0.02 6.12
C TRP A 316 6.77 1.00 5.10
N GLY A 317 7.34 0.98 3.90
CA GLY A 317 6.94 1.82 2.77
C GLY A 317 6.64 0.99 1.53
N ILE A 318 5.64 1.43 0.77
CA ILE A 318 5.30 0.90 -0.55
C ILE A 318 5.05 2.01 -1.56
N ILE A 319 5.53 1.80 -2.77
CA ILE A 319 5.44 2.77 -3.87
C ILE A 319 5.14 2.03 -5.16
N ASN A 320 4.12 2.48 -5.90
CA ASN A 320 3.94 2.09 -7.29
C ASN A 320 5.04 2.74 -8.13
N LEU A 321 5.84 1.91 -8.80
CA LEU A 321 6.95 2.36 -9.61
C LEU A 321 6.48 2.73 -11.02
N PRO A 322 6.91 3.89 -11.55
CA PRO A 322 6.60 4.27 -12.93
C PRO A 322 7.22 3.33 -13.96
N VAL A 323 6.59 3.19 -15.12
CA VAL A 323 7.19 2.47 -16.25
C VAL A 323 8.41 3.25 -16.73
N GLY A 324 9.47 2.55 -17.14
CA GLY A 324 10.63 3.17 -17.77
C GLY A 324 11.99 2.60 -17.34
N TYR A 325 13.03 3.29 -17.80
CA TYR A 325 14.43 2.94 -17.54
C TYR A 325 15.10 3.97 -16.64
N TYR A 326 15.32 3.63 -15.38
CA TYR A 326 15.87 4.55 -14.36
C TYR A 326 16.48 3.80 -13.18
N SER A 327 17.31 4.49 -12.39
CA SER A 327 17.78 3.99 -11.09
C SER A 327 16.96 4.58 -9.95
N LEU A 328 16.80 3.83 -8.86
CA LEU A 328 16.21 4.37 -7.63
C LEU A 328 17.28 5.04 -6.79
N LEU A 329 16.95 6.18 -6.20
CA LEU A 329 17.77 6.93 -5.27
C LEU A 329 17.05 7.11 -3.94
N PHE A 330 17.60 6.54 -2.88
CA PHE A 330 17.17 6.72 -1.50
C PHE A 330 18.01 7.85 -0.89
N ARG A 331 17.36 8.97 -0.55
CA ARG A 331 17.97 10.19 -0.04
C ARG A 331 17.55 10.44 1.39
N VAL A 332 18.50 10.80 2.23
CA VAL A 332 18.24 11.40 3.54
C VAL A 332 18.82 12.81 3.56
N ASP A 333 17.99 13.78 3.90
CA ASP A 333 18.38 15.19 4.07
C ASP A 333 18.79 15.46 5.51
N TYR A 334 19.94 16.08 5.71
CA TYR A 334 20.36 16.51 7.04
C TYR A 334 20.09 17.99 7.26
N SER A 335 19.10 18.28 8.11
CA SER A 335 18.83 19.64 8.60
C SER A 335 18.84 19.69 10.13
N ASP A 336 19.85 20.36 10.69
CA ASP A 336 19.99 20.65 12.14
C ASP A 336 20.03 19.42 13.07
N ILE A 337 20.54 18.28 12.60
CA ILE A 337 20.50 17.00 13.33
C ILE A 337 21.79 16.84 14.12
N VAL A 338 21.68 16.93 15.44
CA VAL A 338 22.79 16.69 16.37
C VAL A 338 22.84 15.22 16.82
N ASP A 339 21.72 14.48 16.72
CA ASP A 339 21.61 13.06 17.09
C ASP A 339 20.46 12.37 16.31
N GLY A 340 20.78 11.61 15.27
CA GLY A 340 19.78 10.82 14.54
C GLY A 340 20.37 9.65 13.75
N SER A 341 19.57 8.63 13.45
CA SER A 341 19.96 7.40 12.76
C SER A 341 18.91 7.04 11.71
N TYR A 342 19.34 6.60 10.53
CA TYR A 342 18.48 6.11 9.46
C TYR A 342 18.95 4.75 9.01
N ALA A 343 18.03 3.81 8.86
CA ALA A 343 18.32 2.51 8.30
C ALA A 343 17.25 2.12 7.29
N LEU A 344 17.64 1.31 6.30
CA LEU A 344 16.75 0.62 5.38
C LEU A 344 17.02 -0.87 5.48
N ASP A 345 15.99 -1.67 5.28
CA ASP A 345 16.08 -3.11 5.22
C ASP A 345 15.02 -3.66 4.25
N ASN A 346 15.14 -4.92 3.84
CA ASN A 346 14.16 -5.67 3.05
C ASN A 346 13.63 -4.89 1.82
N ILE A 347 14.56 -4.37 1.01
CA ILE A 347 14.22 -3.61 -0.20
C ILE A 347 13.89 -4.59 -1.34
N GLU A 348 12.63 -4.56 -1.79
CA GLU A 348 12.12 -5.44 -2.82
C GLU A 348 11.35 -4.70 -3.92
N ILE A 349 11.54 -5.12 -5.16
CA ILE A 349 10.73 -4.72 -6.31
C ILE A 349 10.03 -5.95 -6.84
N THR A 350 8.71 -5.96 -6.74
CA THR A 350 7.86 -7.08 -7.19
C THR A 350 6.78 -6.58 -8.15
N SER A 351 6.12 -7.46 -8.89
CA SER A 351 4.82 -7.08 -9.46
C SER A 351 3.82 -6.80 -8.34
N CYS A 352 3.11 -5.69 -8.44
CA CYS A 352 2.11 -5.31 -7.42
C CYS A 352 0.96 -6.32 -7.35
N ASP A 353 0.65 -6.94 -8.49
CA ASP A 353 -0.40 -7.96 -8.59
C ASP A 353 0.22 -9.34 -8.66
N TYR A 354 -0.47 -10.31 -8.04
CA TYR A 354 -0.29 -11.72 -8.30
C TYR A 354 -0.77 -12.03 -9.73
N PRO A 355 0.09 -12.49 -10.67
CA PRO A 355 -0.36 -12.86 -11.99
C PRO A 355 -1.41 -13.98 -11.88
N THR A 356 -2.57 -13.79 -12.50
CA THR A 356 -3.54 -14.89 -12.65
C THR A 356 -2.88 -15.98 -13.49
N SER A 357 -2.90 -17.25 -13.05
CA SER A 357 -2.41 -18.33 -13.90
C SER A 357 -3.11 -18.26 -15.26
N SER A 358 -2.30 -18.26 -16.32
CA SER A 358 -2.78 -18.10 -17.69
C SER A 358 -3.71 -19.26 -18.06
N LEU A 359 -5.01 -19.04 -17.91
CA LEU A 359 -6.01 -19.72 -18.72
C LEU A 359 -6.35 -18.80 -19.89
N THR A 360 -6.41 -19.43 -21.06
CA THR A 360 -6.89 -18.83 -22.32
C THR A 360 -8.14 -17.98 -22.09
N PRO A 361 -8.25 -16.82 -22.76
CA PRO A 361 -9.20 -15.78 -22.40
C PRO A 361 -10.63 -16.32 -22.48
N TYR A 362 -11.31 -16.37 -21.34
CA TYR A 362 -12.77 -16.32 -21.36
C TYR A 362 -13.14 -14.89 -21.77
N ASP A 363 -13.47 -14.77 -23.05
CA ASP A 363 -14.05 -13.60 -23.67
C ASP A 363 -15.37 -13.26 -22.98
N SER A 364 -15.37 -12.36 -21.97
CA SER A 364 -16.59 -11.63 -21.54
C SER A 364 -16.44 -10.69 -20.34
N PHE A 365 -15.40 -9.86 -20.21
CA PHE A 365 -15.52 -8.67 -19.33
C PHE A 365 -14.80 -7.49 -19.99
N LEU A 366 -15.52 -6.35 -20.10
CA LEU A 366 -15.00 -5.09 -20.65
C LEU A 366 -13.73 -4.67 -19.89
N SER A 367 -12.55 -5.03 -20.41
CA SER A 367 -11.29 -4.43 -20.00
C SER A 367 -11.19 -3.06 -20.65
N PHE A 368 -11.48 -2.01 -19.89
CA PHE A 368 -11.22 -0.64 -20.31
C PHE A 368 -9.80 -0.24 -19.85
N SER A 369 -8.90 0.00 -20.80
CA SER A 369 -7.55 0.49 -20.55
C SER A 369 -7.28 1.68 -21.47
N CYS A 370 -6.76 2.76 -20.89
CA CYS A 370 -6.43 3.98 -21.63
C CYS A 370 -5.15 4.59 -21.06
N ASN A 371 -4.13 4.69 -21.90
CA ASN A 371 -2.87 5.36 -21.61
C ASN A 371 -2.80 6.78 -22.21
N PHE A 372 -3.84 7.23 -22.92
CA PHE A 372 -3.96 8.56 -23.55
C PHE A 372 -2.85 8.96 -24.55
N ASP A 373 -1.87 8.09 -24.83
CA ASP A 373 -0.73 8.37 -25.72
C ASP A 373 -1.13 8.73 -27.15
N ASN A 374 -2.28 8.23 -27.61
CA ASN A 374 -2.86 8.60 -28.90
C ASN A 374 -3.57 9.97 -28.87
N GLN A 375 -3.42 10.75 -27.80
CA GLN A 375 -4.02 12.08 -27.61
C GLN A 375 -5.55 12.08 -27.68
N THR A 376 -6.18 10.99 -27.20
CA THR A 376 -7.64 10.85 -27.14
C THR A 376 -8.06 10.43 -25.74
N MET A 377 -9.30 10.73 -25.36
CA MET A 377 -9.89 10.25 -24.10
C MET A 377 -10.22 8.75 -24.14
N CYS A 378 -9.79 8.01 -25.16
CA CYS A 378 -10.25 6.64 -25.44
C CYS A 378 -11.78 6.57 -25.43
N ASP A 379 -12.36 5.55 -24.77
CA ASP A 379 -13.80 5.46 -24.54
C ASP A 379 -14.27 6.28 -23.31
N MET A 380 -13.50 7.21 -22.75
CA MET A 380 -13.96 8.12 -21.69
C MET A 380 -14.49 9.44 -22.25
N LYS A 381 -15.38 10.06 -21.51
CA LYS A 381 -15.93 11.39 -21.80
C LYS A 381 -16.05 12.19 -20.51
N ASN A 382 -16.08 13.52 -20.63
CA ASN A 382 -16.43 14.37 -19.50
C ASN A 382 -17.90 14.12 -19.13
N GLY A 383 -18.15 13.88 -17.85
CA GLY A 383 -19.47 13.56 -17.32
C GLY A 383 -20.24 14.82 -16.91
N ASP A 384 -21.54 14.84 -17.18
CA ASP A 384 -22.44 15.94 -16.83
C ASP A 384 -23.30 15.61 -15.58
N GLN A 385 -22.88 14.63 -14.77
CA GLN A 385 -23.68 14.10 -13.67
C GLN A 385 -23.95 15.11 -12.54
N PHE A 386 -23.08 16.12 -12.38
CA PHE A 386 -23.38 17.26 -11.52
C PHE A 386 -23.99 18.38 -12.35
N THR A 387 -24.95 19.13 -11.79
CA THR A 387 -25.67 20.19 -12.52
C THR A 387 -24.78 21.28 -13.12
N LYS A 388 -23.48 21.35 -12.76
CA LYS A 388 -22.44 22.19 -13.37
C LYS A 388 -21.01 21.64 -13.07
N PRO A 389 -20.44 20.68 -13.81
CA PRO A 389 -18.99 20.48 -13.76
C PRO A 389 -18.31 21.80 -14.14
N THR A 390 -17.37 22.27 -13.32
CA THR A 390 -16.80 23.61 -13.51
C THR A 390 -15.73 23.60 -14.59
N PHE A 391 -14.98 22.50 -14.69
CA PHE A 391 -13.93 22.33 -15.71
C PHE A 391 -13.85 20.89 -16.21
N ASN A 392 -13.64 20.75 -17.52
CA ASN A 392 -13.44 19.47 -18.19
C ASN A 392 -11.99 18.98 -18.07
N PHE A 393 -11.84 17.66 -18.07
CA PHE A 393 -10.57 17.01 -18.35
C PHE A 393 -10.27 17.07 -19.85
N THR A 394 -9.02 17.40 -20.16
CA THR A 394 -8.49 17.43 -21.53
C THR A 394 -7.22 16.60 -21.58
N VAL A 395 -7.04 15.80 -22.63
CA VAL A 395 -5.76 15.10 -22.84
C VAL A 395 -4.68 16.12 -23.18
N MET A 396 -3.58 16.06 -22.44
CA MET A 396 -2.40 16.89 -22.60
C MET A 396 -1.16 16.00 -22.60
N THR A 397 -0.04 16.55 -23.02
CA THR A 397 1.29 15.96 -22.84
C THR A 397 2.14 16.89 -22.00
N GLY A 398 3.30 16.42 -21.53
CA GLY A 398 4.25 17.25 -20.78
C GLY A 398 4.73 18.48 -21.56
N ASP A 399 4.65 18.43 -22.90
CA ASP A 399 5.01 19.54 -23.78
C ASP A 399 3.87 20.55 -23.99
N THR A 400 2.60 20.16 -23.80
CA THR A 400 1.42 21.01 -24.11
C THR A 400 0.72 21.59 -22.88
N ILE A 401 1.13 21.22 -21.66
CA ILE A 401 0.52 21.78 -20.45
C ILE A 401 0.73 23.31 -20.38
N PRO A 402 -0.33 24.09 -20.06
CA PRO A 402 -0.25 25.56 -20.04
C PRO A 402 0.77 26.10 -19.04
N ASP A 403 0.88 25.46 -17.88
CA ASP A 403 1.87 25.76 -16.86
C ASP A 403 2.59 24.48 -16.44
N ARG A 404 3.88 24.39 -16.77
CA ARG A 404 4.73 23.23 -16.45
C ARG A 404 4.91 22.97 -14.96
N SER A 405 4.59 23.96 -14.10
CA SER A 405 4.61 23.78 -12.65
C SER A 405 3.33 23.14 -12.10
N LEU A 406 2.27 23.05 -12.90
CA LEU A 406 0.95 22.57 -12.49
C LEU A 406 0.58 21.20 -13.07
N GLY A 407 1.51 20.52 -13.74
CA GLY A 407 1.28 19.22 -14.36
C GLY A 407 2.56 18.40 -14.52
N PRO A 408 2.46 17.09 -14.77
CA PRO A 408 3.62 16.24 -14.94
C PRO A 408 4.36 16.60 -16.23
N THR A 409 5.69 16.64 -16.18
CA THR A 409 6.54 16.92 -17.35
C THR A 409 6.74 15.72 -18.28
N ARG A 410 6.35 14.52 -17.82
CA ARG A 410 6.38 13.27 -18.57
C ARG A 410 5.18 12.41 -18.18
N ASP A 411 4.59 11.73 -19.16
CA ASP A 411 3.56 10.72 -18.91
C ASP A 411 4.15 9.49 -18.21
N HIS A 412 3.36 8.88 -17.32
CA HIS A 412 3.72 7.70 -16.55
C HIS A 412 3.84 6.43 -17.41
N THR A 413 2.99 6.27 -18.43
CA THR A 413 2.91 5.02 -19.22
C THR A 413 4.11 4.84 -20.13
N SER A 414 4.48 5.92 -20.81
CA SER A 414 5.54 5.96 -21.81
C SER A 414 6.85 6.55 -21.27
N ASN A 415 6.83 7.17 -20.08
CA ASN A 415 7.94 7.95 -19.52
C ASN A 415 8.48 9.01 -20.51
N SER A 416 7.58 9.60 -21.30
CA SER A 416 7.90 10.56 -22.35
C SER A 416 7.19 11.89 -22.12
N SER A 417 7.80 13.01 -22.54
CA SER A 417 7.12 14.31 -22.59
C SER A 417 6.02 14.36 -23.66
N SER A 418 6.08 13.45 -24.64
CA SER A 418 5.09 13.31 -25.71
C SER A 418 3.95 12.35 -25.37
N GLY A 419 4.05 11.61 -24.27
CA GLY A 419 2.98 10.70 -23.83
C GLY A 419 1.81 11.49 -23.23
N GLY A 420 0.63 10.89 -23.30
CA GLY A 420 -0.62 11.57 -22.97
C GLY A 420 -1.09 11.32 -21.55
N PHE A 421 -1.75 12.30 -20.95
CA PHE A 421 -2.50 12.15 -19.71
C PHE A 421 -3.70 13.10 -19.70
N ILE A 422 -4.74 12.78 -18.93
CA ILE A 422 -5.84 13.72 -18.73
C ILE A 422 -5.45 14.78 -17.70
N TYR A 423 -5.63 16.04 -18.10
CA TYR A 423 -5.33 17.21 -17.29
C TYR A 423 -6.64 17.91 -16.94
N TRP A 424 -6.86 18.16 -15.65
CA TRP A 424 -8.01 18.95 -15.21
C TRP A 424 -7.71 20.42 -15.50
N ASN A 425 -8.40 20.99 -16.50
CA ASN A 425 -8.06 22.30 -17.06
C ASN A 425 -8.42 23.43 -16.09
N ARG A 426 -7.47 23.75 -15.19
CA ARG A 426 -7.59 24.76 -14.15
C ARG A 426 -7.60 26.17 -14.76
N GLN A 427 -8.77 26.81 -14.89
CA GLN A 427 -8.84 28.24 -15.16
C GLN A 427 -8.96 29.03 -13.84
N LEU A 428 -8.12 30.05 -13.67
CA LEU A 428 -8.21 30.98 -12.55
C LEU A 428 -9.27 32.05 -12.82
N PRO A 429 -10.01 32.54 -11.79
CA PRO A 429 -9.89 32.26 -10.36
C PRO A 429 -10.72 31.05 -9.88
N PHE A 430 -10.21 30.36 -8.86
CA PHE A 430 -10.86 29.20 -8.23
C PHE A 430 -11.99 29.61 -7.27
N ILE A 431 -13.08 28.86 -7.29
CA ILE A 431 -14.14 28.95 -6.27
C ILE A 431 -14.16 27.61 -5.50
N PRO A 432 -14.08 27.63 -4.14
CA PRO A 432 -14.27 26.43 -3.35
C PRO A 432 -15.58 25.72 -3.72
N GLY A 433 -15.47 24.51 -4.27
CA GLY A 433 -16.60 23.75 -4.81
C GLY A 433 -16.44 23.34 -6.28
N ASP A 434 -15.44 23.88 -6.99
CA ASP A 434 -15.19 23.49 -8.38
C ASP A 434 -14.83 22.01 -8.50
N ASN A 435 -15.43 21.31 -9.47
CA ASN A 435 -15.22 19.89 -9.71
C ASN A 435 -15.10 19.55 -11.20
N GLY A 436 -14.65 18.33 -11.48
CA GLY A 436 -14.64 17.74 -12.81
C GLY A 436 -15.02 16.26 -12.69
N VAL A 437 -15.73 15.74 -13.69
CA VAL A 437 -16.12 14.32 -13.75
C VAL A 437 -15.70 13.75 -15.08
N VAL A 438 -15.14 12.56 -15.04
CA VAL A 438 -14.88 11.75 -16.23
C VAL A 438 -15.59 10.41 -16.05
N GLU A 439 -16.28 9.96 -17.09
CA GLU A 439 -17.04 8.71 -17.08
C GLU A 439 -16.76 7.90 -18.35
N PRO A 440 -16.85 6.56 -18.30
CA PRO A 440 -16.85 5.74 -19.49
C PRO A 440 -18.05 6.07 -20.40
N SER A 441 -17.82 6.09 -21.70
CA SER A 441 -18.84 6.34 -22.74
C SER A 441 -19.81 5.16 -22.90
N LYS A 442 -19.45 4.00 -22.38
CA LYS A 442 -20.28 2.79 -22.34
C LYS A 442 -20.56 2.43 -20.89
N THR A 443 -21.81 2.08 -20.60
CA THR A 443 -22.20 1.58 -19.28
C THR A 443 -21.43 0.29 -18.99
N ILE A 444 -20.62 0.32 -17.94
CA ILE A 444 -19.99 -0.86 -17.39
C ILE A 444 -21.07 -1.58 -16.58
N GLN A 445 -21.43 -2.80 -16.96
CA GLN A 445 -22.34 -3.61 -16.14
C GLN A 445 -21.66 -3.93 -14.82
N GLN A 446 -22.34 -3.64 -13.71
CA GLN A 446 -21.86 -3.98 -12.38
C GLN A 446 -21.65 -5.50 -12.30
N ASN A 447 -20.39 -5.91 -12.17
CA ASN A 447 -20.01 -7.26 -11.81
C ASN A 447 -19.24 -7.20 -10.51
N THR A 448 -19.43 -8.20 -9.66
CA THR A 448 -18.64 -8.35 -8.44
C THR A 448 -17.15 -8.53 -8.83
N GLY A 449 -16.29 -7.63 -8.33
CA GLY A 449 -14.83 -7.72 -8.53
C GLY A 449 -14.21 -6.86 -9.64
N MET A 450 -14.84 -5.76 -10.06
CA MET A 450 -14.20 -4.76 -10.93
C MET A 450 -13.37 -3.75 -10.11
N CYS A 451 -12.14 -3.47 -10.55
CA CYS A 451 -11.25 -2.48 -9.93
C CYS A 451 -10.85 -1.42 -10.96
N VAL A 452 -10.78 -0.15 -10.54
CA VAL A 452 -10.20 0.94 -11.36
C VAL A 452 -8.77 1.19 -10.89
N ARG A 453 -7.82 1.23 -11.82
CA ARG A 453 -6.41 1.55 -11.55
C ARG A 453 -6.01 2.75 -12.40
N PHE A 454 -5.39 3.75 -11.77
CA PHE A 454 -4.90 4.93 -12.47
C PHE A 454 -3.68 5.51 -11.75
N ALA A 455 -2.81 6.17 -12.50
CA ALA A 455 -1.76 7.05 -11.95
C ALA A 455 -2.28 8.49 -11.94
N TYR A 456 -1.86 9.30 -10.97
CA TYR A 456 -2.27 10.70 -10.86
C TYR A 456 -1.10 11.61 -10.47
N TYR A 457 -1.21 12.89 -10.78
CA TYR A 457 -0.26 13.97 -10.44
C TYR A 457 -1.04 15.13 -9.82
N VAL A 458 -0.59 15.64 -8.67
CA VAL A 458 -1.27 16.71 -7.90
C VAL A 458 -0.29 17.77 -7.46
#